data_AF-A0A8E2EXR3-F1
#
_entry.id   AF-A0A8E2EXR3-F1
#
_cell.length_a   1.000
_cell.length_b   1.000
_cell.length_c   1.000
_cell.angle_alpha   90.00
_cell.angle_beta   90.00
_cell.angle_gamma   90.00
#
_symmetry.space_group_name_H-M   'P 1'
#
loop_
_entity.id
_entity.type
_entity.pdbx_description
1 polymer ?
#
loop_
_entity_poly.entity_id
_entity_poly.type
_entity_poly.pdbx_seq_one_letter_code
_entity_poly.pdbx_strand_id
1 'polypeptide(L)'
;MLWSSLAAFALVAPTHALIRFGCAQLVTQRLDPLVTPGQNPSPHVHQIIGGNSFNVTMDPKNHDPPTLSTCTSCQPSEDFSNYWTAVLYFRAQNGTFKRVGQKGNIGFEKQTGGMTVYYMQDQLADYQQKSKVTAFKPVSPRGKPGHWIGHPAKGGTVFFLLPFFC
;
A
#
# COMPACT_ATOMS: atom_id res chain seq x y z
N MET A 1 9.19 -44.19 11.51
CA MET A 1 9.04 -43.12 10.49
C MET A 1 8.02 -42.02 10.85
N LEU A 2 7.18 -42.15 11.89
CA LEU A 2 6.24 -41.09 12.30
C LEU A 2 6.79 -40.03 13.28
N TRP A 3 7.97 -40.24 13.88
CA TRP A 3 8.55 -39.26 14.83
C TRP A 3 9.16 -38.03 14.16
N SER A 4 9.63 -38.15 12.92
CA SER A 4 10.18 -37.01 12.17
C SER A 4 9.11 -35.96 11.87
N SER A 5 7.84 -36.37 11.70
CA SER A 5 6.71 -35.47 11.44
C SER A 5 6.24 -34.72 12.70
N LEU A 6 6.37 -35.32 13.89
CA LEU A 6 6.03 -34.68 15.16
C LEU A 6 6.99 -33.55 15.54
N ALA A 7 8.28 -33.68 15.20
CA ALA A 7 9.27 -32.63 15.44
C ALA A 7 9.04 -31.38 14.57
N ALA A 8 8.46 -31.54 13.37
CA ALA A 8 8.18 -30.42 12.46
C ALA A 8 7.05 -29.50 12.97
N PHE A 9 6.09 -30.02 13.73
CA PHE A 9 5.03 -29.21 14.33
C PHE A 9 5.48 -28.42 15.58
N ALA A 10 6.59 -28.81 16.22
CA ALA A 10 7.11 -28.13 17.41
C ALA A 10 7.76 -26.76 17.11
N LEU A 11 7.95 -26.41 15.83
CA LEU A 11 8.55 -25.14 15.40
C LEU A 11 7.53 -24.06 15.03
N VAL A 12 6.23 -24.30 15.21
CA VAL A 12 5.19 -23.27 14.99
C VAL A 12 5.09 -22.37 16.22
N ALA A 13 6.11 -21.55 16.45
CA ALA A 13 6.04 -20.47 17.41
C ALA A 13 5.21 -19.31 16.81
N PRO A 14 4.28 -18.70 17.57
CA PRO A 14 3.59 -17.51 17.12
C PRO A 14 4.61 -16.39 16.89
N THR A 15 4.66 -15.84 15.68
CA THR A 15 5.51 -14.70 15.36
C THR A 15 4.68 -13.41 15.51
N HIS A 16 5.20 -12.47 16.29
CA HIS A 16 4.70 -11.10 16.30
C HIS A 16 5.59 -10.31 15.36
N ALA A 17 5.03 -9.84 14.24
CA ALA A 17 5.79 -9.20 13.18
C ALA A 17 5.11 -7.92 12.72
N LEU A 18 5.92 -6.86 12.61
CA LEU A 18 5.59 -5.65 11.87
C LEU A 18 6.27 -5.76 10.51
N ILE A 19 5.53 -5.44 9.45
CA ILE A 19 6.06 -5.44 8.08
C ILE A 19 6.25 -3.99 7.65
N ARG A 20 7.47 -3.66 7.23
CA ARG A 20 7.87 -2.34 6.73
C ARG A 20 8.59 -2.48 5.41
N PHE A 21 8.11 -1.82 4.36
CA PHE A 21 8.74 -1.84 3.04
C PHE A 21 8.56 -0.49 2.32
N GLY A 22 9.45 -0.23 1.37
CA GLY A 22 9.37 0.92 0.47
C GLY A 22 8.60 0.59 -0.81
N CYS A 23 7.93 1.58 -1.35
CA CYS A 23 7.44 1.55 -2.73
C CYS A 23 7.87 2.82 -3.46
N ALA A 24 8.35 2.68 -4.70
CA ALA A 24 8.70 3.80 -5.55
C ALA A 24 7.46 4.57 -6.01
N GLN A 25 7.63 5.83 -6.39
CA GLN A 25 6.62 6.56 -7.15
C GLN A 25 6.30 5.80 -8.45
N LEU A 26 5.04 5.42 -8.64
CA LEU A 26 4.55 4.96 -9.94
C LEU A 26 4.29 6.17 -10.84
N VAL A 27 3.36 7.04 -10.44
CA VAL A 27 3.03 8.28 -11.18
C VAL A 27 2.65 9.40 -10.23
N THR A 28 2.70 10.65 -10.71
CA THR A 28 2.04 11.79 -10.05
C THR A 28 0.92 12.28 -10.96
N GLN A 29 -0.32 12.27 -10.48
CA GLN A 29 -1.48 12.66 -11.28
C GLN A 29 -2.50 13.45 -10.46
N ARG A 30 -3.37 14.17 -11.18
CA ARG A 30 -4.53 14.86 -10.61
C ARG A 30 -5.74 13.93 -10.61
N LEU A 31 -5.64 12.85 -9.83
CA LEU A 31 -6.69 11.87 -9.66
C LEU A 31 -6.95 11.63 -8.17
N ASP A 32 -8.20 11.73 -7.77
CA ASP A 32 -8.66 11.45 -6.41
C ASP A 32 -10.01 10.72 -6.47
N PRO A 33 -10.01 9.39 -6.65
CA PRO A 33 -11.23 8.59 -6.75
C PRO A 33 -12.02 8.55 -5.44
N LEU A 34 -11.40 8.94 -4.32
CA LEU A 34 -12.03 8.95 -3.00
C LEU A 34 -12.88 10.20 -2.79
N VAL A 35 -12.34 11.39 -3.12
CA VAL A 35 -13.03 12.66 -2.88
C VAL A 35 -13.80 13.14 -4.13
N THR A 36 -13.25 12.93 -5.32
CA THR A 36 -13.83 13.38 -6.60
C THR A 36 -13.85 12.27 -7.64
N PRO A 37 -14.62 11.19 -7.41
CA PRO A 37 -14.68 10.04 -8.32
C PRO A 37 -15.11 10.45 -9.73
N GLY A 38 -14.38 9.98 -10.74
CA GLY A 38 -14.67 10.24 -12.15
C GLY A 38 -14.16 11.59 -12.67
N GLN A 39 -13.58 12.44 -11.81
CA GLN A 39 -13.06 13.74 -12.23
C GLN A 39 -11.58 13.66 -12.64
N ASN A 40 -11.28 14.03 -13.88
CA ASN A 40 -9.91 14.15 -14.39
C ASN A 40 -9.76 15.44 -15.22
N PRO A 41 -9.07 16.49 -14.72
CA PRO A 41 -8.26 16.51 -13.50
C PRO A 41 -9.09 16.76 -12.22
N SER A 42 -8.73 16.09 -11.13
CA SER A 42 -9.24 16.40 -9.78
C SER A 42 -8.65 17.70 -9.20
N PRO A 43 -9.28 18.28 -8.17
CA PRO A 43 -8.74 19.42 -7.43
C PRO A 43 -7.39 19.10 -6.73
N HIS A 44 -7.19 17.84 -6.33
CA HIS A 44 -5.96 17.39 -5.67
C HIS A 44 -4.95 16.79 -6.65
N VAL A 45 -3.66 16.88 -6.30
CA VAL A 45 -2.56 16.18 -6.97
C VAL A 45 -2.04 15.12 -6.02
N HIS A 46 -1.93 13.88 -6.50
CA HIS A 46 -1.46 12.77 -5.71
C HIS A 46 -0.24 12.11 -6.35
N GLN A 47 0.68 11.69 -5.49
CA GLN A 47 1.67 10.69 -5.82
C GLN A 47 1.04 9.32 -5.62
N ILE A 48 1.06 8.48 -6.65
CA ILE A 48 0.48 7.14 -6.65
C ILE A 48 1.61 6.12 -6.64
N ILE A 49 1.44 5.05 -5.85
CA ILE A 49 2.38 3.94 -5.67
C ILE A 49 1.64 2.59 -5.59
N GLY A 50 2.38 1.49 -5.66
CA GLY A 50 1.85 0.13 -5.56
C GLY A 50 1.41 -0.42 -6.92
N GLY A 51 0.24 -1.05 -6.96
CA GLY A 51 -0.33 -1.66 -8.17
C GLY A 51 -0.58 -0.70 -9.34
N ASN A 52 -0.62 -1.20 -10.57
CA ASN A 52 -0.92 -0.37 -11.76
C ASN A 52 -2.41 -0.23 -12.12
N SER A 53 -3.34 -0.69 -11.28
CA SER A 53 -4.78 -0.58 -11.55
C SER A 53 -5.45 0.69 -10.98
N PHE A 54 -4.66 1.71 -10.58
CA PHE A 54 -5.21 2.98 -10.10
C PHE A 54 -6.01 3.69 -11.19
N ASN A 55 -7.24 4.10 -10.90
CA ASN A 55 -8.15 4.68 -11.88
C ASN A 55 -8.89 5.89 -11.30
N VAL A 56 -9.48 6.73 -12.16
CA VAL A 56 -10.22 7.95 -11.85
C VAL A 56 -11.45 7.70 -10.97
N THR A 57 -12.08 6.53 -11.08
CA THR A 57 -13.34 6.20 -10.37
C THR A 57 -13.17 5.24 -9.20
N MET A 58 -12.39 4.16 -9.36
CA MET A 58 -12.21 3.06 -8.39
C MET A 58 -13.53 2.62 -7.69
N ASP A 59 -14.58 2.34 -8.46
CA ASP A 59 -15.87 1.89 -7.91
C ASP A 59 -15.70 0.52 -7.22
N PRO A 60 -15.97 0.41 -5.90
CA PRO A 60 -15.76 -0.81 -5.14
C PRO A 60 -16.64 -1.99 -5.59
N LYS A 61 -17.68 -1.75 -6.40
CA LYS A 61 -18.56 -2.82 -6.90
C LYS A 61 -17.93 -3.66 -8.01
N ASN A 62 -17.02 -3.09 -8.78
CA ASN A 62 -16.49 -3.72 -9.99
C ASN A 62 -14.97 -3.53 -10.16
N HIS A 63 -14.32 -2.77 -9.27
CA HIS A 63 -12.89 -2.48 -9.35
C HIS A 63 -12.20 -2.92 -8.07
N ASP A 64 -11.62 -4.12 -8.09
CA ASP A 64 -10.79 -4.67 -7.01
C ASP A 64 -9.30 -4.53 -7.38
N PRO A 65 -8.58 -3.50 -6.86
CA PRO A 65 -7.26 -3.14 -7.38
C PRO A 65 -6.18 -4.23 -7.26
N PRO A 66 -6.09 -4.98 -6.14
CA PRO A 66 -5.20 -6.14 -6.04
C PRO A 66 -5.39 -7.21 -7.12
N THR A 67 -6.61 -7.39 -7.64
CA THR A 67 -6.88 -8.41 -8.67
C THR A 67 -6.64 -7.92 -10.10
N LEU A 68 -6.74 -6.61 -10.31
CA LEU A 68 -6.62 -5.99 -11.62
C LEU A 68 -5.19 -5.52 -11.94
N SER A 69 -4.33 -5.39 -10.93
CA SER A 69 -2.95 -4.96 -11.15
C SER A 69 -2.09 -6.12 -11.65
N THR A 70 -1.21 -5.83 -12.62
CA THR A 70 -0.26 -6.79 -13.20
C THR A 70 1.18 -6.53 -12.77
N CYS A 71 1.46 -5.38 -12.17
CA CYS A 71 2.76 -5.03 -11.59
C CYS A 71 2.56 -4.20 -10.32
N THR A 72 3.63 -4.06 -9.53
CA THR A 72 3.66 -3.23 -8.31
C THR A 72 4.97 -2.46 -8.24
N SER A 73 4.94 -1.23 -7.71
CA SER A 73 6.13 -0.44 -7.40
C SER A 73 6.69 -0.71 -5.98
N CYS A 74 6.08 -1.63 -5.23
CA CYS A 74 6.49 -2.02 -3.87
C CYS A 74 7.53 -3.14 -3.86
N GLN A 75 8.31 -3.25 -2.78
CA GLN A 75 9.31 -4.32 -2.64
C GLN A 75 8.71 -5.74 -2.59
N PRO A 76 7.59 -6.01 -1.89
CA PRO A 76 6.92 -7.30 -1.98
C PRO A 76 6.24 -7.43 -3.35
N SER A 77 6.64 -8.41 -4.14
CA SER A 77 6.09 -8.67 -5.48
C SER A 77 4.61 -9.03 -5.46
N GLU A 78 4.10 -9.47 -4.32
CA GLU A 78 2.72 -9.90 -4.12
C GLU A 78 1.80 -8.77 -3.64
N ASP A 79 2.34 -7.58 -3.31
CA ASP A 79 1.51 -6.44 -2.90
C ASP A 79 1.04 -5.63 -4.11
N PHE A 80 -0.15 -5.97 -4.59
CA PHE A 80 -0.85 -5.27 -5.68
C PHE A 80 -1.79 -4.15 -5.21
N SER A 81 -1.70 -3.76 -3.94
CA SER A 81 -2.53 -2.67 -3.40
C SER A 81 -2.14 -1.32 -4.00
N ASN A 82 -3.09 -0.39 -4.08
CA ASN A 82 -2.83 0.99 -4.46
C ASN A 82 -2.74 1.90 -3.24
N TYR A 83 -1.74 2.78 -3.21
CA TYR A 83 -1.65 3.85 -2.22
C TYR A 83 -1.37 5.18 -2.91
N TRP A 84 -1.89 6.25 -2.34
CA TRP A 84 -1.67 7.58 -2.87
C TRP A 84 -1.61 8.62 -1.74
N THR A 85 -0.73 9.60 -1.91
CA THR A 85 -0.53 10.68 -0.94
C THR A 85 -0.63 12.02 -1.64
N ALA A 86 -1.15 13.03 -0.95
CA ALA A 86 -1.20 14.38 -1.49
C ALA A 86 0.22 14.92 -1.72
N VAL A 87 0.42 15.59 -2.86
CA VAL A 87 1.69 16.23 -3.19
C VAL A 87 1.78 17.59 -2.51
N LEU A 88 2.91 17.86 -1.86
CA LEU A 88 3.18 19.15 -1.24
C LEU A 88 3.78 20.12 -2.25
N TYR A 89 3.37 21.39 -2.14
CA TYR A 89 3.93 22.50 -2.91
C TYR A 89 4.47 23.55 -1.95
N PHE A 90 5.69 24.01 -2.20
CA PHE A 90 6.25 25.19 -1.56
C PHE A 90 5.76 26.44 -2.29
N ARG A 91 5.16 27.37 -1.56
CA ARG A 91 4.80 28.70 -2.06
C ARG A 91 5.96 29.66 -1.81
N ALA A 92 6.61 30.10 -2.89
CA ALA A 92 7.68 31.09 -2.81
C ALA A 92 7.12 32.51 -2.54
N GLN A 93 7.97 33.42 -2.06
CA GLN A 93 7.59 34.81 -1.76
C GLN A 93 7.03 35.56 -2.97
N ASN A 94 7.46 35.20 -4.19
CA ASN A 94 6.95 35.75 -5.44
C ASN A 94 5.57 35.18 -5.85
N GLY A 95 4.92 34.38 -5.01
CA GLY A 95 3.61 33.79 -5.27
C GLY A 95 3.61 32.52 -6.12
N THR A 96 4.76 32.11 -6.67
CA THR A 96 4.88 30.86 -7.45
C THR A 96 4.88 29.62 -6.55
N PHE A 97 4.40 28.50 -7.10
CA PHE A 97 4.38 27.21 -6.42
C PHE A 97 5.39 26.27 -7.06
N LYS A 98 6.20 25.60 -6.23
CA LYS A 98 7.13 24.56 -6.66
C LYS A 98 6.80 23.26 -5.94
N ARG A 99 6.67 22.16 -6.69
CA ARG A 99 6.44 20.84 -6.11
C ARG A 99 7.62 20.46 -5.20
N VAL A 100 7.32 20.05 -3.98
CA VAL A 100 8.30 19.46 -3.06
C VAL A 100 8.51 18.01 -3.47
N GLY A 101 9.72 17.67 -3.90
CA GLY A 101 10.07 16.31 -4.28
C GLY A 101 10.11 15.39 -3.05
N GLN A 102 9.47 14.23 -3.16
CA GLN A 102 9.53 13.17 -2.17
C GLN A 102 10.91 12.50 -2.22
N LYS A 103 11.47 12.17 -1.07
CA LYS A 103 12.69 11.36 -0.95
C LYS A 103 12.35 10.04 -0.26
N GLY A 104 13.06 8.99 -0.62
CA GLY A 104 12.99 7.71 0.07
C GLY A 104 13.28 7.87 1.57
N ASN A 105 12.59 7.10 2.39
CA ASN A 105 12.82 7.04 3.82
C ASN A 105 14.13 6.29 4.12
N ILE A 106 14.60 6.38 5.37
CA ILE A 106 15.79 5.69 5.85
C ILE A 106 15.67 4.17 5.61
N GLY A 107 16.67 3.57 4.96
CA GLY A 107 16.71 2.18 4.52
C GLY A 107 16.04 1.91 3.15
N PHE A 108 15.45 2.94 2.53
CA PHE A 108 14.80 2.88 1.22
C PHE A 108 15.25 4.05 0.32
N GLU A 109 16.46 4.56 0.50
CA GLU A 109 16.98 5.76 -0.18
C GLU A 109 17.14 5.60 -1.69
N LYS A 110 17.22 4.34 -2.17
CA LYS A 110 17.25 4.02 -3.60
C LYS A 110 15.90 4.24 -4.30
N GLN A 111 14.82 4.41 -3.54
CA GLN A 111 13.50 4.67 -4.10
C GLN A 111 13.42 6.09 -4.68
N THR A 112 12.86 6.22 -5.89
CA THR A 112 12.59 7.53 -6.49
C THR A 112 11.20 7.98 -6.06
N GLY A 113 11.13 9.03 -5.23
CA GLY A 113 9.88 9.45 -4.60
C GLY A 113 9.29 8.35 -3.72
N GLY A 114 7.97 8.20 -3.78
CA GLY A 114 7.29 7.07 -3.15
C GLY A 114 6.95 7.27 -1.68
N MET A 115 6.73 6.16 -0.96
CA MET A 115 6.49 6.15 0.48
C MET A 115 6.90 4.81 1.12
N THR A 116 7.02 4.82 2.44
CA THR A 116 7.16 3.60 3.24
C THR A 116 5.81 3.16 3.75
N VAL A 117 5.45 1.91 3.49
CA VAL A 117 4.22 1.29 3.97
C VAL A 117 4.55 0.47 5.22
N TYR A 118 3.66 0.55 6.20
CA TYR A 118 3.73 -0.20 7.45
C TYR A 118 2.45 -1.01 7.61
N TYR A 119 2.59 -2.32 7.79
CA TYR A 119 1.52 -3.17 8.30
C TYR A 119 1.82 -3.52 9.75
N MET A 120 0.97 -3.01 10.63
CA MET A 120 1.11 -3.02 12.08
C MET A 120 -0.28 -3.10 12.72
N GLN A 121 -0.40 -3.91 13.76
CA GLN A 121 -1.55 -4.08 14.63
C GLN A 121 -1.64 -2.98 15.70
N ASP A 122 -0.49 -2.54 16.21
CA ASP A 122 -0.34 -1.51 17.24
C ASP A 122 0.54 -0.38 16.75
N GLN A 123 0.57 0.73 17.49
CA GLN A 123 1.43 1.88 17.20
C GLN A 123 2.91 1.51 17.05
N LEU A 124 3.68 2.34 16.33
CA LEU A 124 5.05 2.02 15.91
C LEU A 124 6.01 1.83 17.11
N ALA A 125 5.69 2.43 18.26
CA ALA A 125 6.46 2.29 19.49
C ALA A 125 6.26 0.93 20.18
N ASP A 126 5.19 0.19 19.87
CA ASP A 126 4.92 -1.12 20.45
C ASP A 126 5.35 -2.25 19.51
N TYR A 127 6.59 -2.70 19.67
CA TYR A 127 7.15 -3.78 18.85
C TYR A 127 6.51 -5.15 19.12
N GLN A 128 5.70 -5.30 20.17
CA GLN A 128 5.07 -6.59 20.50
C GLN A 128 3.78 -6.83 19.73
N GLN A 129 3.15 -5.78 19.18
CA GLN A 129 2.02 -5.90 18.24
C GLN A 129 0.96 -6.92 18.72
N LYS A 130 0.51 -6.76 19.97
CA LYS A 130 -0.35 -7.71 20.69
C LYS A 130 -1.83 -7.58 20.33
N SER A 131 -2.24 -6.47 19.72
CA SER A 131 -3.63 -6.25 19.35
C SER A 131 -4.13 -7.29 18.34
N LYS A 132 -5.28 -7.87 18.64
CA LYS A 132 -5.97 -8.79 17.73
C LYS A 132 -6.75 -7.97 16.71
N VAL A 133 -6.19 -7.83 15.50
CA VAL A 133 -6.88 -7.20 14.37
C VAL A 133 -7.51 -8.27 13.48
N THR A 134 -8.74 -8.03 13.05
CA THR A 134 -9.36 -8.82 11.98
C THR A 134 -9.31 -8.01 10.70
N ALA A 135 -8.91 -8.64 9.58
CA ALA A 135 -9.12 -8.06 8.27
C ALA A 135 -10.60 -7.67 8.16
N PHE A 136 -10.87 -6.48 7.63
CA PHE A 136 -12.26 -6.08 7.63
C PHE A 136 -13.06 -6.93 6.63
N LYS A 137 -14.36 -7.02 6.90
CA LYS A 137 -15.26 -7.85 6.12
C LYS A 137 -15.32 -7.32 4.67
N PRO A 138 -15.39 -8.20 3.66
CA PRO A 138 -15.69 -7.78 2.29
C PRO A 138 -16.95 -6.90 2.30
N VAL A 139 -16.91 -5.79 1.58
CA VAL A 139 -17.99 -4.81 1.58
C VAL A 139 -19.28 -5.48 1.08
N SER A 140 -20.30 -5.58 1.95
CA SER A 140 -21.65 -5.92 1.48
C SER A 140 -22.22 -4.71 0.72
N PRO A 141 -23.01 -4.88 -0.35
CA PRO A 141 -23.49 -3.78 -1.22
C PRO A 141 -24.34 -2.69 -0.55
N ARG A 142 -24.55 -2.75 0.77
CA ARG A 142 -25.31 -1.78 1.56
C ARG A 142 -24.46 -1.31 2.75
N GLY A 143 -23.66 -0.28 2.53
CA GLY A 143 -22.90 0.39 3.59
C GLY A 143 -22.48 1.78 3.13
N LYS A 144 -22.67 2.76 4.02
CA LYS A 144 -22.60 4.21 3.76
C LYS A 144 -21.25 4.69 3.17
N PRO A 145 -21.22 5.90 2.55
CA PRO A 145 -19.99 6.48 2.04
C PRO A 145 -18.96 6.64 3.18
N GLY A 146 -17.74 6.11 3.00
CA GLY A 146 -16.62 6.34 3.92
C GLY A 146 -15.97 5.11 4.55
N HIS A 147 -16.24 3.88 4.10
CA HIS A 147 -15.58 2.68 4.62
C HIS A 147 -14.83 1.96 3.50
N TRP A 148 -13.51 2.18 3.41
CA TRP A 148 -12.62 1.56 2.43
C TRP A 148 -11.70 0.58 3.13
N ILE A 149 -11.72 -0.66 2.67
CA ILE A 149 -11.01 -1.78 3.30
C ILE A 149 -10.31 -2.57 2.20
N GLY A 150 -9.00 -2.76 2.35
CA GLY A 150 -8.20 -3.64 1.51
C GLY A 150 -8.55 -5.13 1.68
N HIS A 151 -8.43 -5.86 0.58
CA HIS A 151 -8.52 -7.32 0.56
C HIS A 151 -7.27 -7.95 1.23
N PRO A 152 -7.41 -9.10 1.92
CA PRO A 152 -6.27 -9.81 2.48
C PRO A 152 -5.34 -10.31 1.37
N ALA A 153 -4.05 -10.03 1.48
CA ALA A 153 -3.01 -10.57 0.62
C ALA A 153 -3.06 -12.11 0.63
N LYS A 154 -3.18 -12.73 -0.55
CA LYS A 154 -3.16 -14.18 -0.68
C LYS A 154 -1.73 -14.69 -0.52
N GLY A 155 -1.53 -15.53 0.50
CA GLY A 155 -0.46 -16.54 0.54
C GLY A 155 0.96 -16.00 0.75
N GLY A 156 1.47 -16.15 1.97
CA GLY A 156 2.88 -15.90 2.25
C GLY A 156 3.79 -16.93 1.56
N THR A 157 4.70 -16.43 0.73
CA THR A 157 6.02 -17.03 0.49
C THR A 157 6.97 -15.86 0.20
N VAL A 158 7.97 -15.66 1.06
CA VAL A 158 8.99 -14.62 0.89
C VAL A 158 10.01 -15.12 -0.11
N PHE A 159 10.17 -14.44 -1.25
CA PHE A 159 11.32 -14.65 -2.14
C PHE A 159 11.86 -13.34 -2.74
N PHE A 160 13.12 -13.43 -3.14
CA PHE A 160 14.12 -12.37 -3.32
C PHE A 160 13.83 -11.30 -4.38
N LEU A 161 14.29 -10.08 -4.03
CA LEU A 161 14.65 -8.94 -4.87
C LEU A 161 14.93 -9.24 -6.35
N LEU A 162 14.01 -8.84 -7.20
CA LEU A 162 14.29 -8.40 -8.56
C LEU A 162 13.63 -7.04 -8.79
N PRO A 163 14.29 -6.10 -9.50
CA PRO A 163 13.67 -4.83 -9.88
C PRO A 163 12.67 -5.12 -11.00
N PHE A 164 11.43 -5.43 -10.63
CA PHE A 164 10.35 -5.44 -11.59
C PHE A 164 9.89 -4.00 -11.79
N PHE A 165 10.23 -3.43 -12.95
CA PHE A 165 9.60 -2.20 -13.44
C PHE A 165 8.12 -2.49 -13.64
N CYS A 166 7.31 -1.99 -12.70
CA CYS A 166 6.16 -1.18 -13.04
C CYS A 166 6.72 0.22 -13.38
#